data_AF-A0A5P1FCE3-F1
#
_entry.id   AF-A0A5P1FCE3-F1
#
_cell.length_a   1.000
_cell.length_b   1.000
_cell.length_c   1.000
_cell.angle_alpha   90.00
_cell.angle_beta   90.00
_cell.angle_gamma   90.00
#
_symmetry.space_group_name_H-M   'P 1'
#
loop_
_entity.id
_entity.type
_entity.pdbx_description
1 polymer ?
#
loop_
_entity_poly.entity_id
_entity_poly.type
_entity_poly.pdbx_seq_one_letter_code
_entity_poly.pdbx_strand_id
1 'polypeptide(L)'
;MATSKSSGGSLRRKGTPSLSPMLMATTLLQWAALNNYTDIAYYVIEHGGNVNAVDGSQQTALHWAAVRGATAAADVLLQNGARLEAADLNGYRAVHIAAQYGQTGFLYHIMAKHGADFDASDTDGRSPLHWSAYKGFVDTVRLLLFKDAYQGRQDKDGCTPLHWAALRGNAEACTMLLHAGTKKELLVKNRSGFTPAQLASDNGHQRVAYMLSNATRVRGNIFEENICSRKMGKIGYAPILLFIIMILIVLFINSVLAAPNFPKVTAMVGLWSLSGVSLAFGSLYMLYRCSSKDPGYIKPNSGGSATRAGGSEDPLSNIDIDNSTIWTGNWSQLCPTCKIIRPVRSKHCPTCKHCVEQFDHHCPWISNCVGKKNKWDFFIFVCLGTLTAFIGASITIHRMWTASPLLSSSGSWIHQMISEHPGAVAFLVMDSILLNGLIVLTVAQASQIARNITTNELANAVRYSYLRGPEGRFRNPYNHGCQKNCTDFLIRGYSNDDEIAWPSLQQATP
;
A
#
# COMPACT_ATOMS: atom_id res chain seq x y z
N MET A 1 -75.59 23.92 -24.34
CA MET A 1 -76.04 22.81 -25.21
C MET A 1 -74.81 21.94 -25.46
N ALA A 2 -74.70 20.70 -24.96
CA ALA A 2 -75.55 19.53 -25.19
C ALA A 2 -75.36 19.01 -26.65
N THR A 3 -75.03 17.74 -26.95
CA THR A 3 -75.08 16.49 -26.15
C THR A 3 -73.94 15.51 -26.48
N SER A 4 -73.89 14.39 -25.74
CA SER A 4 -72.98 13.26 -25.90
C SER A 4 -73.29 12.35 -27.11
N LYS A 5 -72.31 11.53 -27.49
CA LYS A 5 -72.54 10.09 -27.76
C LYS A 5 -71.25 9.28 -27.67
N SER A 6 -71.24 8.28 -26.80
CA SER A 6 -70.24 7.22 -26.78
C SER A 6 -70.59 6.14 -27.80
N SER A 7 -69.58 5.52 -28.41
CA SER A 7 -69.72 4.25 -29.12
C SER A 7 -68.50 3.38 -28.82
N GLY A 8 -68.74 2.18 -28.28
CA GLY A 8 -67.67 1.28 -27.83
C GLY A 8 -67.04 0.54 -29.00
N GLY A 9 -65.75 0.76 -29.25
CA GLY A 9 -64.93 -0.06 -30.14
C GLY A 9 -64.15 -1.10 -29.35
N SER A 10 -64.46 -2.38 -29.54
CA SER A 10 -63.78 -3.49 -28.85
C SER A 10 -62.32 -3.61 -29.29
N LEU A 11 -61.38 -3.20 -28.42
CA LEU A 11 -59.97 -3.54 -28.56
C LEU A 11 -59.77 -5.04 -28.32
N ARG A 12 -59.86 -5.83 -29.39
CA ARG A 12 -59.44 -7.24 -29.41
C ARG A 12 -58.02 -7.35 -28.85
N ARG A 13 -57.88 -7.93 -27.66
CA ARG A 13 -56.58 -8.29 -27.08
C ARG A 13 -55.87 -9.23 -28.07
N LYS A 14 -54.79 -8.77 -28.70
CA LYS A 14 -53.78 -9.71 -29.25
C LYS A 14 -53.21 -10.45 -28.05
N GLY A 15 -53.26 -11.78 -28.08
CA GLY A 15 -52.88 -12.61 -26.94
C GLY A 15 -51.43 -12.39 -26.55
N THR A 16 -51.21 -11.83 -25.36
CA THR A 16 -49.96 -12.05 -24.64
C THR A 16 -49.88 -13.52 -24.24
N PRO A 17 -48.69 -14.15 -24.23
CA PRO A 17 -48.56 -15.49 -23.68
C PRO A 17 -48.96 -15.45 -22.21
N SER A 18 -49.97 -16.25 -21.82
CA SER A 18 -50.40 -16.35 -20.42
C SER A 18 -49.37 -17.17 -19.64
N LEU A 19 -48.30 -16.51 -19.19
CA LEU A 19 -47.39 -17.06 -18.19
C LEU A 19 -48.23 -17.45 -16.95
N SER A 20 -47.93 -18.60 -16.35
CA SER A 20 -48.69 -19.08 -15.20
C SER A 20 -48.59 -18.08 -14.02
N PRO A 21 -49.60 -18.00 -13.13
CA PRO A 21 -49.55 -17.07 -12.00
C PRO A 21 -48.28 -17.20 -11.14
N MET A 22 -47.79 -18.44 -10.99
CA MET A 22 -46.56 -18.76 -10.26
C MET A 22 -45.28 -18.24 -10.96
N LEU A 23 -45.24 -18.29 -12.30
CA LEU A 23 -44.13 -17.76 -13.08
C LEU A 23 -44.13 -16.22 -13.08
N MET A 24 -45.31 -15.59 -13.09
CA MET A 24 -45.46 -14.14 -12.91
C MET A 24 -45.00 -13.68 -11.51
N ALA A 25 -45.41 -14.38 -10.44
CA ALA A 25 -44.97 -14.07 -9.07
C ALA A 25 -43.45 -14.21 -8.89
N THR A 26 -42.85 -15.27 -9.48
CA THR A 26 -41.39 -15.48 -9.48
C THR A 26 -40.66 -14.31 -10.15
N THR A 27 -41.11 -13.94 -11.35
CA THR A 27 -40.52 -12.85 -12.14
C THR A 27 -40.65 -11.50 -11.41
N LEU A 28 -41.80 -11.25 -10.78
CA LEU A 28 -42.04 -10.03 -10.02
C LEU A 28 -41.16 -9.94 -8.76
N LEU A 29 -40.98 -11.04 -8.02
CA LEU A 29 -40.11 -11.06 -6.85
C LEU A 29 -38.64 -10.86 -7.23
N GLN A 30 -38.16 -11.50 -8.30
CA GLN A 30 -36.81 -11.31 -8.83
C GLN A 30 -36.59 -9.86 -9.29
N TRP A 31 -37.58 -9.25 -9.97
CA TRP A 31 -37.51 -7.85 -10.40
C TRP A 31 -37.52 -6.87 -9.22
N ALA A 32 -38.33 -7.12 -8.19
CA ALA A 32 -38.35 -6.32 -6.97
C ALA A 32 -37.00 -6.40 -6.24
N ALA A 33 -36.43 -7.61 -6.13
CA ALA A 33 -35.13 -7.84 -5.54
C ALA A 33 -34.00 -7.14 -6.31
N LEU A 34 -33.97 -7.24 -7.64
CA LEU A 34 -33.01 -6.56 -8.51
C LEU A 34 -33.03 -5.03 -8.34
N ASN A 35 -34.20 -4.44 -8.07
CA ASN A 35 -34.37 -2.99 -7.95
C ASN A 35 -34.40 -2.48 -6.51
N ASN A 36 -34.14 -3.35 -5.53
CA ASN A 36 -34.19 -3.04 -4.09
C ASN A 36 -35.57 -2.53 -3.60
N TYR A 37 -36.66 -2.95 -4.24
CA TYR A 37 -38.02 -2.62 -3.83
C TYR A 37 -38.50 -3.59 -2.73
N THR A 38 -38.08 -3.29 -1.49
CA THR A 38 -38.38 -4.07 -0.28
C THR A 38 -39.87 -4.35 -0.11
N ASP A 39 -40.70 -3.34 -0.31
CA ASP A 39 -42.13 -3.40 0.02
C ASP A 39 -42.88 -4.29 -0.97
N ILE A 40 -42.48 -4.25 -2.25
CA ILE A 40 -42.99 -5.14 -3.30
C ILE A 40 -42.50 -6.58 -3.05
N ALA A 41 -41.23 -6.76 -2.68
CA ALA A 41 -40.70 -8.08 -2.37
C ALA A 41 -41.41 -8.71 -1.16
N TYR A 42 -41.61 -7.95 -0.08
CA TYR A 42 -42.34 -8.37 1.10
C TYR A 42 -43.80 -8.71 0.77
N TYR A 43 -44.52 -7.81 0.08
CA TYR A 43 -45.92 -8.03 -0.33
C TYR A 43 -46.09 -9.32 -1.14
N VAL A 44 -45.21 -9.58 -2.11
CA VAL A 44 -45.26 -10.80 -2.93
C VAL A 44 -45.03 -12.06 -2.09
N ILE A 45 -44.11 -12.03 -1.12
CA ILE A 45 -43.85 -13.15 -0.20
C ILE A 45 -45.06 -13.40 0.72
N GLU A 46 -45.58 -12.34 1.35
CA GLU A 46 -46.75 -12.40 2.25
C GLU A 46 -47.99 -12.99 1.56
N HIS A 47 -48.17 -12.71 0.27
CA HIS A 47 -49.27 -13.22 -0.54
C HIS A 47 -48.97 -14.58 -1.21
N GLY A 48 -48.05 -15.37 -0.63
CA GLY A 48 -47.77 -16.76 -1.03
C GLY A 48 -46.72 -16.92 -2.14
N GLY A 49 -45.97 -15.87 -2.47
CA GLY A 49 -44.83 -15.94 -3.38
C GLY A 49 -43.69 -16.76 -2.78
N ASN A 50 -43.28 -17.83 -3.47
CA ASN A 50 -42.16 -18.65 -3.03
C ASN A 50 -40.84 -17.88 -3.13
N VAL A 51 -40.26 -17.52 -1.98
CA VAL A 51 -38.99 -16.79 -1.86
C VAL A 51 -37.79 -17.51 -2.50
N ASN A 52 -37.87 -18.85 -2.60
CA ASN A 52 -36.89 -19.73 -3.21
C ASN A 52 -37.28 -20.16 -4.63
N ALA A 53 -38.26 -19.49 -5.26
CA ALA A 53 -38.55 -19.71 -6.67
C ALA A 53 -37.36 -19.31 -7.55
N VAL A 54 -37.22 -20.03 -8.66
CA VAL A 54 -36.09 -19.91 -9.59
C VAL A 54 -36.57 -19.64 -11.00
N ASP A 55 -35.73 -18.97 -11.78
CA ASP A 55 -35.91 -18.84 -13.23
C ASP A 55 -35.31 -20.05 -14.00
N GLY A 56 -35.30 -19.97 -15.33
CA GLY A 56 -34.74 -21.00 -16.21
C GLY A 56 -33.23 -21.25 -16.04
N SER A 57 -32.50 -20.37 -15.35
CA SER A 57 -31.07 -20.54 -15.01
C SER A 57 -30.86 -21.12 -13.61
N GLN A 58 -31.93 -21.49 -12.90
CA GLN A 58 -31.97 -21.79 -11.47
C GLN A 58 -31.62 -20.60 -10.54
N GLN A 59 -31.71 -19.36 -11.01
CA GLN A 59 -31.38 -18.19 -10.18
C GLN A 59 -32.58 -17.78 -9.30
N THR A 60 -32.35 -17.70 -7.98
CA THR A 60 -33.34 -17.20 -7.01
C THR A 60 -33.37 -15.66 -6.97
N ALA A 61 -34.40 -15.07 -6.37
CA ALA A 61 -34.46 -13.62 -6.14
C ALA A 61 -33.22 -13.04 -5.43
N LEU A 62 -32.52 -13.83 -4.60
CA LEU A 62 -31.28 -13.42 -3.93
C LEU A 62 -30.10 -13.26 -4.91
N HIS A 63 -30.04 -14.05 -5.99
CA HIS A 63 -29.07 -13.85 -7.07
C HIS A 63 -29.32 -12.51 -7.77
N TRP A 64 -30.58 -12.21 -8.06
CA TRP A 64 -30.99 -10.95 -8.69
C TRP A 64 -30.71 -9.73 -7.81
N ALA A 65 -30.91 -9.82 -6.49
CA ALA A 65 -30.45 -8.80 -5.54
C ALA A 65 -28.92 -8.58 -5.61
N ALA A 66 -28.15 -9.65 -5.74
CA ALA A 66 -26.68 -9.61 -5.82
C ALA A 66 -26.14 -8.96 -7.10
N VAL A 67 -26.90 -8.91 -8.20
CA VAL A 67 -26.48 -8.24 -9.45
C VAL A 67 -26.33 -6.73 -9.25
N ARG A 68 -27.27 -6.10 -8.53
CA ARG A 68 -27.30 -4.64 -8.28
C ARG A 68 -26.92 -4.23 -6.85
N GLY A 69 -26.55 -5.18 -6.00
CA GLY A 69 -26.12 -4.92 -4.64
C GLY A 69 -27.26 -4.51 -3.69
N ALA A 70 -28.46 -5.02 -3.92
CA ALA A 70 -29.68 -4.66 -3.20
C ALA A 70 -29.74 -5.28 -1.78
N THR A 71 -29.00 -4.71 -0.83
CA THR A 71 -28.85 -5.25 0.54
C THR A 71 -30.15 -5.29 1.33
N ALA A 72 -31.02 -4.27 1.20
CA ALA A 72 -32.29 -4.22 1.90
C ALA A 72 -33.27 -5.28 1.38
N ALA A 73 -33.33 -5.48 0.06
CA ALA A 73 -34.11 -6.58 -0.50
C ALA A 73 -33.54 -7.96 -0.13
N ALA A 74 -32.21 -8.12 -0.08
CA ALA A 74 -31.60 -9.36 0.41
C ALA A 74 -31.93 -9.64 1.88
N ASP A 75 -32.00 -8.61 2.73
CA ASP A 75 -32.47 -8.78 4.11
C ASP A 75 -33.92 -9.27 4.17
N VAL A 76 -34.83 -8.66 3.40
CA VAL A 76 -36.24 -9.12 3.31
C VAL A 76 -36.31 -10.57 2.84
N LEU A 77 -35.57 -10.93 1.79
CA LEU A 77 -35.53 -12.30 1.26
C LEU A 77 -35.01 -13.30 2.31
N LEU A 78 -33.87 -13.02 2.94
CA LEU A 78 -33.21 -13.93 3.90
C LEU A 78 -34.01 -14.07 5.20
N GLN A 79 -34.60 -12.98 5.71
CA GLN A 79 -35.49 -13.01 6.87
C GLN A 79 -36.76 -13.85 6.63
N ASN A 80 -37.22 -13.92 5.37
CA ASN A 80 -38.36 -14.73 4.96
C ASN A 80 -37.97 -16.12 4.43
N GLY A 81 -36.75 -16.60 4.73
CA GLY A 81 -36.34 -17.98 4.45
C GLY A 81 -35.75 -18.23 3.06
N ALA A 82 -35.23 -17.20 2.38
CA ALA A 82 -34.38 -17.40 1.21
C ALA A 82 -33.14 -18.23 1.58
N ARG A 83 -32.79 -19.19 0.71
CA ARG A 83 -31.58 -20.00 0.84
C ARG A 83 -30.36 -19.15 0.44
N LEU A 84 -29.58 -18.75 1.45
CA LEU A 84 -28.33 -17.99 1.27
C LEU A 84 -27.36 -18.68 0.29
N GLU A 85 -27.16 -19.98 0.50
CA GLU A 85 -26.24 -20.81 -0.29
C GLU A 85 -26.94 -21.51 -1.47
N ALA A 86 -28.07 -20.98 -1.94
CA ALA A 86 -28.66 -21.42 -3.21
C ALA A 86 -27.67 -21.21 -4.36
N ALA A 87 -27.58 -22.20 -5.25
CA ALA A 87 -26.68 -22.18 -6.38
C ALA A 87 -27.46 -22.33 -7.70
N ASP A 88 -27.05 -21.60 -8.73
CA ASP A 88 -27.62 -21.66 -10.07
C ASP A 88 -27.09 -22.86 -10.88
N LEU A 89 -27.48 -22.98 -12.16
CA LEU A 89 -27.03 -24.08 -13.04
C LEU A 89 -25.50 -24.21 -13.18
N ASN A 90 -24.75 -23.12 -12.99
CA ASN A 90 -23.28 -23.10 -13.04
C ASN A 90 -22.65 -23.19 -11.64
N GLY A 91 -23.46 -23.42 -10.60
CA GLY A 91 -23.02 -23.40 -9.22
C GLY A 91 -22.73 -22.01 -8.66
N TYR A 92 -23.10 -20.92 -9.38
CA TYR A 92 -22.94 -19.58 -8.82
C TYR A 92 -23.91 -19.40 -7.67
N ARG A 93 -23.42 -18.90 -6.55
CA ARG A 93 -24.22 -18.42 -5.43
C ARG A 93 -24.28 -16.89 -5.44
N ALA A 94 -25.06 -16.28 -4.56
CA ALA A 94 -25.14 -14.82 -4.43
C ALA A 94 -23.76 -14.14 -4.27
N VAL A 95 -22.80 -14.78 -3.59
CA VAL A 95 -21.42 -14.30 -3.45
C VAL A 95 -20.64 -14.24 -4.79
N HIS A 96 -20.85 -15.21 -5.68
CA HIS A 96 -20.22 -15.24 -7.02
C HIS A 96 -20.76 -14.12 -7.90
N ILE A 97 -22.08 -13.94 -7.90
CA ILE A 97 -22.75 -12.85 -8.64
C ILE A 97 -22.27 -11.50 -8.12
N ALA A 98 -22.31 -11.27 -6.79
CA ALA A 98 -21.84 -10.02 -6.20
C ALA A 98 -20.39 -9.71 -6.58
N ALA A 99 -19.50 -10.70 -6.59
CA ALA A 99 -18.11 -10.53 -7.01
C ALA A 99 -17.93 -10.34 -8.52
N GLN A 100 -18.77 -10.97 -9.35
CA GLN A 100 -18.78 -10.82 -10.81
C GLN A 100 -19.30 -9.45 -11.27
N TYR A 101 -20.09 -8.77 -10.44
CA TYR A 101 -20.62 -7.41 -10.69
C TYR A 101 -19.98 -6.31 -9.81
N GLY A 102 -19.01 -6.65 -8.97
CA GLY A 102 -18.25 -5.69 -8.16
C GLY A 102 -19.01 -5.12 -6.95
N GLN A 103 -20.12 -5.75 -6.56
CA GLN A 103 -21.03 -5.33 -5.49
C GLN A 103 -20.43 -5.60 -4.10
N THR A 104 -19.30 -4.95 -3.82
CA THR A 104 -18.45 -5.20 -2.65
C THR A 104 -19.19 -4.98 -1.32
N GLY A 105 -20.04 -3.94 -1.24
CA GLY A 105 -20.86 -3.68 -0.06
C GLY A 105 -21.95 -4.73 0.18
N PHE A 106 -22.54 -5.27 -0.88
CA PHE A 106 -23.51 -6.36 -0.78
C PHE A 106 -22.84 -7.67 -0.37
N LEU A 107 -21.71 -8.00 -1.00
CA LEU A 107 -20.90 -9.17 -0.65
C LEU A 107 -20.50 -9.12 0.83
N TYR A 108 -19.99 -7.98 1.27
CA TYR A 108 -19.68 -7.74 2.68
C TYR A 108 -20.90 -7.91 3.60
N HIS A 109 -22.04 -7.32 3.25
CA HIS A 109 -23.29 -7.40 4.02
C HIS A 109 -23.75 -8.85 4.23
N ILE A 110 -23.81 -9.67 3.17
CA ILE A 110 -24.24 -11.07 3.31
C ILE A 110 -23.21 -11.95 4.02
N MET A 111 -21.91 -11.61 3.94
CA MET A 111 -20.86 -12.29 4.70
C MET A 111 -20.96 -11.98 6.19
N ALA A 112 -21.00 -10.69 6.57
CA ALA A 112 -20.95 -10.26 7.96
C ALA A 112 -22.26 -10.53 8.72
N LYS A 113 -23.41 -10.27 8.09
CA LYS A 113 -24.72 -10.37 8.76
C LYS A 113 -25.34 -11.76 8.68
N HIS A 114 -25.13 -12.47 7.56
CA HIS A 114 -25.80 -13.75 7.27
C HIS A 114 -24.84 -14.95 7.18
N GLY A 115 -23.52 -14.74 7.28
CA GLY A 115 -22.53 -15.81 7.33
C GLY A 115 -22.22 -16.48 5.99
N ALA A 116 -22.40 -15.78 4.86
CA ALA A 116 -22.24 -16.34 3.52
C ALA A 116 -20.82 -16.89 3.25
N ASP A 117 -20.74 -18.07 2.63
CA ASP A 117 -19.47 -18.72 2.26
C ASP A 117 -18.81 -18.01 1.07
N PHE A 118 -17.87 -17.12 1.37
CA PHE A 118 -17.20 -16.25 0.40
C PHE A 118 -16.04 -16.89 -0.38
N ASP A 119 -15.62 -18.12 -0.04
CA ASP A 119 -14.66 -18.90 -0.84
C ASP A 119 -15.27 -20.19 -1.42
N ALA A 120 -16.61 -20.28 -1.41
CA ALA A 120 -17.39 -21.27 -2.15
C ALA A 120 -16.91 -21.39 -3.59
N SER A 121 -16.82 -22.62 -4.11
CA SER A 121 -16.51 -22.88 -5.51
C SER A 121 -17.77 -23.09 -6.35
N ASP A 122 -17.80 -22.49 -7.55
CA ASP A 122 -18.77 -22.81 -8.59
C ASP A 122 -18.52 -24.20 -9.20
N THR A 123 -19.33 -24.62 -10.18
CA THR A 123 -19.17 -25.97 -10.80
C THR A 123 -17.83 -26.17 -11.49
N ASP A 124 -17.11 -25.10 -11.84
CA ASP A 124 -15.78 -25.13 -12.45
C ASP A 124 -14.64 -24.97 -11.44
N GLY A 125 -14.93 -24.94 -10.14
CA GLY A 125 -13.94 -24.82 -9.08
C GLY A 125 -13.52 -23.37 -8.78
N ARG A 126 -14.14 -22.38 -9.41
CA ARG A 126 -13.77 -20.97 -9.26
C ARG A 126 -14.50 -20.36 -8.06
N SER A 127 -13.76 -19.62 -7.25
CA SER A 127 -14.31 -18.85 -6.12
C SER A 127 -14.66 -17.41 -6.50
N PRO A 128 -15.42 -16.65 -5.68
CA PRO A 128 -15.66 -15.22 -5.88
C PRO A 128 -14.39 -14.39 -6.12
N LEU A 129 -13.24 -14.83 -5.61
CA LEU A 129 -11.93 -14.20 -5.85
C LEU A 129 -11.48 -14.32 -7.31
N HIS A 130 -11.82 -15.40 -8.02
CA HIS A 130 -11.56 -15.54 -9.46
C HIS A 130 -12.40 -14.54 -10.27
N TRP A 131 -13.70 -14.46 -9.96
CA TRP A 131 -14.65 -13.60 -10.68
C TRP A 131 -14.35 -12.12 -10.53
N SER A 132 -14.03 -11.67 -9.31
CA SER A 132 -13.60 -10.30 -9.06
C SER A 132 -12.23 -9.98 -9.68
N ALA A 133 -11.28 -10.91 -9.66
CA ALA A 133 -9.98 -10.77 -10.32
C ALA A 133 -10.09 -10.65 -11.85
N TYR A 134 -10.97 -11.44 -12.47
CA TYR A 134 -11.27 -11.44 -13.91
C TYR A 134 -11.96 -10.16 -14.40
N LYS A 135 -12.87 -9.62 -13.60
CA LYS A 135 -13.59 -8.39 -13.91
C LYS A 135 -12.80 -7.13 -13.52
N GLY A 136 -11.76 -7.28 -12.72
CA GLY A 136 -10.90 -6.17 -12.28
C GLY A 136 -11.48 -5.39 -11.09
N PHE A 137 -12.43 -5.95 -10.34
CA PHE A 137 -13.04 -5.29 -9.19
C PHE A 137 -12.11 -5.35 -7.97
N VAL A 138 -11.13 -4.44 -7.97
CA VAL A 138 -10.03 -4.37 -7.00
C VAL A 138 -10.51 -4.28 -5.56
N ASP A 139 -11.62 -3.58 -5.30
CA ASP A 139 -12.22 -3.44 -3.97
C ASP A 139 -12.81 -4.77 -3.46
N THR A 140 -13.46 -5.53 -4.34
CA THR A 140 -13.96 -6.88 -4.03
C THR A 140 -12.81 -7.86 -3.80
N VAL A 141 -11.79 -7.84 -4.66
CA VAL A 141 -10.54 -8.61 -4.48
C VAL A 141 -9.93 -8.28 -3.11
N ARG A 142 -9.81 -7.00 -2.77
CA ARG A 142 -9.24 -6.55 -1.49
C ARG A 142 -10.07 -6.99 -0.29
N LEU A 143 -11.41 -6.92 -0.36
CA LEU A 143 -12.29 -7.41 0.70
C LEU A 143 -12.11 -8.93 0.93
N LEU A 144 -12.15 -9.72 -0.14
CA LEU A 144 -12.00 -11.18 -0.07
C LEU A 144 -10.64 -11.58 0.51
N LEU A 145 -9.56 -10.92 0.08
CA LEU A 145 -8.22 -11.12 0.64
C LEU A 145 -8.11 -10.64 2.11
N PHE A 146 -8.84 -9.59 2.49
CA PHE A 146 -8.92 -9.17 3.88
C PHE A 146 -9.59 -10.24 4.76
N LYS A 147 -10.58 -10.95 4.21
CA LYS A 147 -11.28 -12.09 4.84
C LYS A 147 -10.59 -13.45 4.60
N ASP A 148 -9.33 -13.47 4.14
CA ASP A 148 -8.51 -14.69 3.96
C ASP A 148 -9.00 -15.68 2.88
N ALA A 149 -9.70 -15.19 1.85
CA ALA A 149 -10.06 -16.00 0.67
C ALA A 149 -8.83 -16.63 -0.01
N TYR A 150 -8.94 -17.89 -0.43
CA TYR A 150 -7.77 -18.69 -0.81
C TYR A 150 -7.25 -18.37 -2.22
N GLN A 151 -6.17 -17.57 -2.28
CA GLN A 151 -5.47 -17.19 -3.52
C GLN A 151 -4.88 -18.37 -4.32
N GLY A 152 -4.60 -19.50 -3.66
CA GLY A 152 -3.97 -20.65 -4.29
C GLY A 152 -4.93 -21.60 -4.99
N ARG A 153 -6.26 -21.38 -4.89
CA ARG A 153 -7.29 -22.22 -5.51
C ARG A 153 -7.09 -22.25 -7.02
N GLN A 154 -7.02 -23.44 -7.59
CA GLN A 154 -7.03 -23.67 -9.04
C GLN A 154 -8.42 -24.13 -9.46
N ASP A 155 -8.94 -23.55 -10.53
CA ASP A 155 -10.16 -24.03 -11.18
C ASP A 155 -9.90 -25.31 -12.01
N LYS A 156 -10.93 -25.80 -12.70
CA LYS A 156 -10.82 -26.94 -13.62
C LYS A 156 -9.69 -26.79 -14.63
N ASP A 157 -9.37 -25.59 -15.11
CA ASP A 157 -8.32 -25.36 -16.11
C ASP A 157 -6.93 -25.19 -15.48
N GLY A 158 -6.81 -25.35 -14.17
CA GLY A 158 -5.57 -25.11 -13.42
C GLY A 158 -5.28 -23.62 -13.21
N CYS A 159 -6.20 -22.73 -13.56
CA CYS A 159 -6.04 -21.30 -13.43
C CYS A 159 -6.38 -20.84 -12.00
N THR A 160 -5.50 -20.03 -11.42
CA THR A 160 -5.72 -19.35 -10.13
C THR A 160 -6.34 -17.95 -10.34
N PRO A 161 -6.82 -17.24 -9.30
CA PRO A 161 -7.29 -15.85 -9.46
C PRO A 161 -6.27 -14.93 -10.13
N LEU A 162 -4.97 -15.17 -9.91
CA LEU A 162 -3.89 -14.43 -10.56
C LEU A 162 -3.80 -14.72 -12.07
N HIS A 163 -4.07 -15.96 -12.50
CA HIS A 163 -4.23 -16.28 -13.93
C HIS A 163 -5.44 -15.55 -14.52
N TRP A 164 -6.59 -15.51 -13.83
CA TRP A 164 -7.80 -14.84 -14.30
C TRP A 164 -7.63 -13.32 -14.43
N ALA A 165 -6.93 -12.66 -13.49
CA ALA A 165 -6.56 -11.26 -13.63
C ALA A 165 -5.55 -11.01 -14.77
N ALA A 166 -4.58 -11.91 -14.93
CA ALA A 166 -3.55 -11.81 -15.96
C ALA A 166 -4.12 -11.99 -17.38
N LEU A 167 -5.02 -12.96 -17.55
CA LEU A 167 -5.77 -13.27 -18.78
C LEU A 167 -6.56 -12.07 -19.31
N ARG A 168 -7.03 -11.18 -18.43
CA ARG A 168 -7.80 -9.98 -18.77
C ARG A 168 -7.01 -8.68 -18.71
N GLY A 169 -5.71 -8.75 -18.38
CA GLY A 169 -4.84 -7.57 -18.30
C GLY A 169 -5.14 -6.65 -17.11
N ASN A 170 -5.81 -7.13 -16.06
CA ASN A 170 -6.24 -6.35 -14.91
C ASN A 170 -5.05 -6.04 -13.97
N ALA A 171 -4.21 -5.10 -14.37
CA ALA A 171 -2.95 -4.77 -13.69
C ALA A 171 -3.10 -4.47 -12.19
N GLU A 172 -4.19 -3.79 -11.78
CA GLU A 172 -4.43 -3.47 -10.37
C GLU A 172 -4.85 -4.68 -9.54
N ALA A 173 -5.70 -5.56 -10.08
CA ALA A 173 -6.04 -6.83 -9.45
C ALA A 173 -4.81 -7.75 -9.32
N CYS A 174 -4.00 -7.86 -10.39
CA CYS A 174 -2.70 -8.53 -10.33
C CYS A 174 -1.79 -7.94 -9.25
N THR A 175 -1.75 -6.60 -9.10
CA THR A 175 -0.92 -5.92 -8.08
C THR A 175 -1.42 -6.22 -6.66
N MET A 176 -2.73 -6.22 -6.42
CA MET A 176 -3.29 -6.56 -5.11
C MET A 176 -3.01 -8.03 -4.74
N LEU A 177 -3.20 -8.96 -5.67
CA LEU A 177 -2.88 -10.37 -5.49
C LEU A 177 -1.37 -10.57 -5.26
N LEU A 178 -0.49 -9.87 -5.98
CA LEU A 178 0.97 -9.91 -5.76
C LEU A 178 1.42 -9.46 -4.36
N HIS A 179 0.69 -8.50 -3.77
CA HIS A 179 0.98 -7.92 -2.46
C HIS A 179 0.41 -8.74 -1.28
N ALA A 180 -0.71 -9.43 -1.48
CA ALA A 180 -1.29 -10.35 -0.50
C ALA A 180 -0.76 -11.80 -0.65
N GLY A 181 -0.25 -12.14 -1.84
CA GLY A 181 0.07 -13.51 -2.26
C GLY A 181 1.54 -13.91 -2.13
N THR A 182 1.78 -15.21 -2.20
CA THR A 182 3.10 -15.83 -1.97
C THR A 182 3.93 -15.95 -3.26
N LYS A 183 5.18 -16.45 -3.18
CA LYS A 183 5.96 -16.78 -4.40
C LYS A 183 5.30 -17.90 -5.22
N LYS A 184 4.54 -18.79 -4.56
CA LYS A 184 4.02 -20.01 -5.19
C LYS A 184 3.06 -19.68 -6.33
N GLU A 185 2.12 -18.77 -6.10
CA GLU A 185 1.09 -18.37 -7.08
C GLU A 185 1.65 -17.81 -8.40
N LEU A 186 2.87 -17.23 -8.39
CA LEU A 186 3.55 -16.75 -9.60
C LEU A 186 4.15 -17.87 -10.47
N LEU A 187 4.35 -19.05 -9.88
CA LEU A 187 5.02 -20.20 -10.50
C LEU A 187 4.05 -21.34 -10.82
N VAL A 188 2.82 -21.29 -10.30
CA VAL A 188 1.73 -22.21 -10.70
C VAL A 188 1.53 -22.10 -12.20
N LYS A 189 1.38 -23.25 -12.85
CA LYS A 189 1.00 -23.36 -14.26
C LYS A 189 -0.44 -23.84 -14.37
N ASN A 190 -1.18 -23.32 -15.34
CA ASN A 190 -2.45 -23.87 -15.76
C ASN A 190 -2.26 -25.18 -16.56
N ARG A 191 -3.36 -25.83 -16.99
CA ARG A 191 -3.34 -27.06 -17.79
C ARG A 191 -2.58 -26.91 -19.12
N SER A 192 -2.59 -25.73 -19.72
CA SER A 192 -1.82 -25.41 -20.94
C SER A 192 -0.31 -25.19 -20.68
N GLY A 193 0.15 -25.31 -19.42
CA GLY A 193 1.54 -25.15 -19.04
C GLY A 193 1.99 -23.70 -18.86
N PHE A 194 1.10 -22.72 -18.98
CA PHE A 194 1.38 -21.29 -18.82
C PHE A 194 1.29 -20.86 -17.36
N THR A 195 2.28 -20.08 -16.92
CA THR A 195 2.22 -19.26 -15.70
C THR A 195 1.39 -17.99 -15.93
N PRO A 196 0.96 -17.24 -14.89
CA PRO A 196 0.20 -16.00 -15.06
C PRO A 196 0.91 -14.96 -15.94
N ALA A 197 2.24 -14.85 -15.81
CA ALA A 197 3.04 -13.93 -16.63
C ALA A 197 3.04 -14.31 -18.11
N GLN A 198 3.12 -15.60 -18.42
CA GLN A 198 3.08 -16.12 -19.79
C GLN A 198 1.68 -15.98 -20.38
N LEU A 199 0.63 -16.29 -19.61
CA LEU A 199 -0.77 -16.14 -20.04
C LEU A 199 -1.11 -14.68 -20.38
N ALA A 200 -0.64 -13.72 -19.59
CA ALA A 200 -0.75 -12.29 -19.92
C ALA A 200 0.02 -11.94 -21.21
N SER A 201 1.18 -12.55 -21.46
CA SER A 201 1.97 -12.29 -22.67
C SER A 201 1.29 -12.84 -23.93
N ASP A 202 0.74 -14.05 -23.84
CA ASP A 202 0.00 -14.75 -24.88
C ASP A 202 -1.25 -13.96 -25.29
N ASN A 203 -1.96 -13.38 -24.32
CA ASN A 203 -3.13 -12.52 -24.54
C ASN A 203 -2.76 -11.04 -24.85
N GLY A 204 -1.50 -10.75 -25.19
CA GLY A 204 -1.05 -9.42 -25.60
C GLY A 204 -0.95 -8.36 -24.49
N HIS A 205 -1.19 -8.72 -23.23
CA HIS A 205 -1.14 -7.83 -22.07
C HIS A 205 0.30 -7.57 -21.58
N GLN A 206 1.16 -7.08 -22.48
CA GLN A 206 2.61 -6.89 -22.28
C GLN A 206 2.98 -6.20 -20.96
N ARG A 207 2.25 -5.16 -20.55
CA ARG A 207 2.51 -4.44 -19.29
C ARG A 207 2.31 -5.33 -18.05
N VAL A 208 1.30 -6.20 -18.06
CA VAL A 208 1.01 -7.13 -16.97
C VAL A 208 1.99 -8.30 -17.01
N ALA A 209 2.30 -8.83 -18.20
CA ALA A 209 3.33 -9.84 -18.39
C ALA A 209 4.70 -9.38 -17.85
N TYR A 210 5.14 -8.17 -18.20
CA TYR A 210 6.38 -7.57 -17.70
C TYR A 210 6.35 -7.39 -16.18
N MET A 211 5.26 -6.86 -15.62
CA MET A 211 5.11 -6.67 -14.18
C MET A 211 5.20 -8.00 -13.41
N LEU A 212 4.48 -9.03 -13.85
CA LEU A 212 4.48 -10.37 -13.25
C LEU A 212 5.84 -11.06 -13.42
N SER A 213 6.44 -11.01 -14.61
CA SER A 213 7.76 -11.58 -14.88
C SER A 213 8.85 -10.91 -14.03
N ASN A 214 8.82 -9.59 -13.88
CA ASN A 214 9.75 -8.89 -13.01
C ASN A 214 9.53 -9.24 -11.53
N ALA A 215 8.28 -9.37 -11.07
CA ALA A 215 7.98 -9.86 -9.72
C ALA A 215 8.50 -11.28 -9.50
N THR A 216 8.35 -12.18 -10.49
CA THR A 216 8.90 -13.53 -10.46
C THR A 216 10.43 -13.54 -10.41
N ARG A 217 11.11 -12.72 -11.20
CA ARG A 217 12.58 -12.59 -11.19
C ARG A 217 13.11 -12.03 -9.87
N VAL A 218 12.55 -10.93 -9.38
CA VAL A 218 12.94 -10.32 -8.09
C VAL A 218 12.71 -11.31 -6.94
N ARG A 219 11.59 -12.05 -6.94
CA ARG A 219 11.32 -13.10 -5.94
C ARG A 219 12.10 -14.40 -6.22
N GLY A 220 12.66 -14.54 -7.42
CA GLY A 220 13.52 -15.61 -7.93
C GLY A 220 14.91 -15.58 -7.31
N ASN A 221 15.67 -14.53 -7.62
CA ASN A 221 17.07 -14.32 -7.22
C ASN A 221 17.27 -14.36 -5.69
N ILE A 222 16.24 -14.08 -4.90
CA ILE A 222 16.21 -14.20 -3.43
C ILE A 222 16.53 -15.64 -2.91
N PHE A 223 16.55 -16.65 -3.79
CA PHE A 223 16.84 -18.04 -3.41
C PHE A 223 18.14 -18.61 -4.02
N GLU A 224 18.66 -18.09 -5.13
CA GLU A 224 19.92 -18.55 -5.74
C GLU A 224 21.14 -17.76 -5.29
N GLU A 225 20.98 -16.53 -4.80
CA GLU A 225 22.09 -15.85 -4.16
C GLU A 225 22.41 -16.49 -2.80
N ASN A 226 23.67 -16.95 -2.69
CA ASN A 226 24.30 -17.62 -1.55
C ASN A 226 23.83 -17.15 -0.16
N ILE A 227 23.89 -18.05 0.82
CA ILE A 227 23.48 -17.85 2.23
C ILE A 227 24.06 -16.54 2.85
N CYS A 228 25.20 -16.05 2.36
CA CYS A 228 25.77 -14.75 2.73
C CYS A 228 24.99 -13.54 2.14
N SER A 229 24.73 -13.52 0.83
CA SER A 229 23.90 -12.48 0.18
C SER A 229 22.46 -12.46 0.72
N ARG A 230 21.93 -13.64 1.11
CA ARG A 230 20.60 -13.77 1.73
C ARG A 230 20.43 -12.94 3.01
N LYS A 231 21.54 -12.59 3.67
CA LYS A 231 21.60 -11.54 4.69
C LYS A 231 21.61 -10.15 4.05
N MET A 232 22.60 -9.81 3.22
CA MET A 232 22.73 -8.46 2.62
C MET A 232 21.47 -7.97 1.89
N GLY A 233 20.81 -8.79 1.07
CA GLY A 233 19.57 -8.42 0.36
C GLY A 233 18.34 -8.19 1.27
N LYS A 234 18.41 -8.59 2.54
CA LYS A 234 17.40 -8.27 3.57
C LYS A 234 17.83 -7.15 4.53
N ILE A 235 19.13 -6.96 4.73
CA ILE A 235 19.69 -5.92 5.62
C ILE A 235 19.88 -4.59 4.87
N GLY A 236 19.80 -4.60 3.52
CA GLY A 236 19.89 -3.41 2.66
C GLY A 236 21.27 -2.73 2.70
N TYR A 237 21.34 -1.44 2.38
CA TYR A 237 22.61 -0.70 2.34
C TYR A 237 23.01 -0.06 3.67
N ALA A 238 22.23 -0.23 4.75
CA ALA A 238 22.56 0.32 6.07
C ALA A 238 23.91 -0.21 6.63
N PRO A 239 24.29 -1.50 6.47
CA PRO A 239 25.62 -1.97 6.87
C PRO A 239 26.75 -1.40 6.00
N ILE A 240 26.47 -1.13 4.72
CA ILE A 240 27.44 -0.52 3.80
C ILE A 240 27.71 0.91 4.26
N LEU A 241 26.65 1.67 4.57
CA LEU A 241 26.76 3.03 5.11
C LEU A 241 27.47 3.04 6.49
N LEU A 242 27.12 2.11 7.38
CA LEU A 242 27.79 1.90 8.67
C LEU A 242 29.30 1.68 8.49
N PHE A 243 29.68 0.79 7.56
CA PHE A 243 31.08 0.47 7.26
C PHE A 243 31.85 1.66 6.67
N ILE A 244 31.22 2.43 5.76
CA ILE A 244 31.79 3.67 5.21
C ILE A 244 32.05 4.69 6.32
N ILE A 245 31.08 4.92 7.22
CA ILE A 245 31.25 5.86 8.35
C ILE A 245 32.35 5.37 9.29
N MET A 246 32.41 4.07 9.61
CA MET A 246 33.49 3.50 10.44
C MET A 246 34.87 3.64 9.80
N ILE A 247 35.01 3.42 8.48
CA ILE A 247 36.27 3.66 7.75
C ILE A 247 36.67 5.14 7.86
N LEU A 248 35.73 6.06 7.67
CA LEU A 248 36.02 7.50 7.74
C LEU A 248 36.43 7.94 9.13
N ILE A 249 35.80 7.43 10.19
CA ILE A 249 36.24 7.67 11.57
C ILE A 249 37.67 7.16 11.79
N VAL A 250 37.99 5.94 11.31
CA VAL A 250 39.35 5.36 11.45
C VAL A 250 40.37 6.17 10.64
N LEU A 251 40.05 6.59 9.42
CA LEU A 251 40.92 7.43 8.60
C LEU A 251 41.13 8.81 9.22
N PHE A 252 40.09 9.42 9.82
CA PHE A 252 40.11 10.70 10.53
C PHE A 252 40.72 10.63 11.95
N ILE A 253 40.96 9.45 12.50
CA ILE A 253 41.75 9.29 13.74
C ILE A 253 43.22 9.03 13.41
N ASN A 254 43.53 8.25 12.37
CA ASN A 254 44.90 7.82 12.07
C ASN A 254 45.68 8.73 11.10
N SER A 255 45.06 9.28 10.04
CA SER A 255 45.73 10.00 8.94
C SER A 255 45.92 11.51 9.14
N VAL A 256 45.74 11.94 10.39
CA VAL A 256 44.74 12.92 10.89
C VAL A 256 43.90 12.05 11.80
N LEU A 257 43.79 12.27 13.11
CA LEU A 257 44.46 13.24 13.97
C LEU A 257 45.88 12.81 14.36
N ALA A 258 46.14 11.52 14.49
CA ALA A 258 47.36 10.94 15.06
C ALA A 258 48.54 10.78 14.08
N ALA A 259 48.39 11.19 12.82
CA ALA A 259 49.44 11.03 11.82
C ALA A 259 50.74 11.79 12.23
N PRO A 260 51.90 11.10 12.26
CA PRO A 260 53.14 11.65 12.81
C PRO A 260 53.75 12.78 11.98
N ASN A 261 53.37 12.87 10.70
CA ASN A 261 53.89 13.87 9.76
C ASN A 261 53.21 15.25 9.92
N PHE A 262 52.18 15.38 10.75
CA PHE A 262 51.53 16.68 11.02
C PHE A 262 52.09 17.36 12.27
N PRO A 263 52.03 18.70 12.34
CA PRO A 263 52.28 19.44 13.59
C PRO A 263 51.41 18.93 14.75
N LYS A 264 51.94 19.04 15.98
CA LYS A 264 51.20 18.63 17.19
C LYS A 264 49.85 19.34 17.27
N VAL A 265 48.82 18.58 17.65
CA VAL A 265 47.44 19.06 17.71
C VAL A 265 47.30 20.18 18.73
N THR A 266 46.82 21.35 18.29
CA THR A 266 46.51 22.47 19.19
C THR A 266 45.25 22.17 20.00
N ALA A 267 45.09 22.79 21.17
CA ALA A 267 43.90 22.59 22.02
C ALA A 267 42.59 22.89 21.27
N MET A 268 42.57 23.91 20.41
CA MET A 268 41.43 24.24 19.56
C MET A 268 41.11 23.12 18.56
N VAL A 269 42.10 22.63 17.81
CA VAL A 269 41.89 21.52 16.87
C VAL A 269 41.45 20.26 17.63
N GLY A 270 42.06 19.96 18.77
CA GLY A 270 41.69 18.81 19.62
C GLY A 270 40.23 18.86 20.07
N LEU A 271 39.74 20.03 20.50
CA LEU A 271 38.35 20.23 20.92
C LEU A 271 37.36 20.01 19.76
N TRP A 272 37.58 20.66 18.62
CA TRP A 272 36.74 20.48 17.43
C TRP A 272 36.77 19.03 16.92
N SER A 273 37.91 18.36 17.03
CA SER A 273 38.05 16.94 16.65
C SER A 273 37.25 16.01 17.56
N LEU A 274 37.27 16.27 18.88
CA LEU A 274 36.46 15.54 19.85
C LEU A 274 34.96 15.76 19.59
N SER A 275 34.55 17.00 19.26
CA SER A 275 33.18 17.30 18.84
C SER A 275 32.80 16.53 17.56
N GLY A 276 33.66 16.52 16.54
CA GLY A 276 33.44 15.77 15.30
C GLY A 276 33.27 14.26 15.53
N VAL A 277 34.16 13.64 16.32
CA VAL A 277 34.07 12.21 16.66
C VAL A 277 32.81 11.90 17.49
N SER A 278 32.45 12.77 18.45
CA SER A 278 31.21 12.62 19.25
C SER A 278 29.96 12.70 18.36
N LEU A 279 29.91 13.65 17.43
CA LEU A 279 28.82 13.77 16.45
C LEU A 279 28.77 12.57 15.50
N ALA A 280 29.91 11.98 15.13
CA ALA A 280 29.96 10.76 14.34
C ALA A 280 29.33 9.56 15.07
N PHE A 281 29.63 9.37 16.36
CA PHE A 281 28.96 8.35 17.19
C PHE A 281 27.45 8.64 17.37
N GLY A 282 27.07 9.90 17.54
CA GLY A 282 25.66 10.32 17.57
C GLY A 282 24.93 10.00 16.26
N SER A 283 25.58 10.25 15.12
CA SER A 283 25.09 9.91 13.78
C SER A 283 24.92 8.40 13.59
N LEU A 284 25.91 7.59 14.00
CA LEU A 284 25.81 6.12 13.99
C LEU A 284 24.65 5.59 14.85
N TYR A 285 24.44 6.16 16.04
CA TYR A 285 23.31 5.81 16.89
C TYR A 285 21.96 6.17 16.24
N MET A 286 21.86 7.33 15.58
CA MET A 286 20.65 7.71 14.86
C MET A 286 20.43 6.86 13.60
N LEU A 287 21.49 6.46 12.87
CA LEU A 287 21.39 5.49 11.77
C LEU A 287 20.79 4.16 12.25
N TYR A 288 21.25 3.64 13.39
CA TYR A 288 20.66 2.44 14.01
C TYR A 288 19.16 2.65 14.33
N ARG A 289 18.79 3.75 14.98
CA ARG A 289 17.38 4.06 15.27
C ARG A 289 16.52 4.17 14.00
N CYS A 290 17.03 4.84 12.96
CA CYS A 290 16.34 4.94 11.66
C CYS A 290 16.11 3.57 11.02
N SER A 291 17.12 2.70 11.08
CA SER A 291 17.09 1.37 10.46
C SER A 291 16.20 0.38 11.23
N SER A 292 16.05 0.54 12.55
CA SER A 292 15.38 -0.43 13.43
C SER A 292 13.97 -0.03 13.90
N LYS A 293 13.60 1.25 13.84
CA LYS A 293 12.29 1.73 14.31
C LYS A 293 11.17 1.42 13.30
N ASP A 294 10.03 0.95 13.79
CA ASP A 294 8.86 0.67 12.96
C ASP A 294 8.39 1.96 12.24
N PRO A 295 8.39 1.99 10.90
CA PRO A 295 7.95 3.15 10.12
C PRO A 295 6.42 3.26 10.02
N GLY A 296 5.69 2.19 10.35
CA GLY A 296 4.26 2.06 10.10
C GLY A 296 3.36 2.46 11.27
N TYR A 297 2.06 2.37 11.05
CA TYR A 297 1.06 2.79 12.05
C TYR A 297 0.91 1.81 13.22
N ILE A 298 0.96 0.52 12.94
CA ILE A 298 0.81 -0.56 13.92
C ILE A 298 1.98 -0.51 14.91
N LYS A 299 1.75 -0.74 16.21
CA LYS A 299 2.82 -1.12 17.14
C LYS A 299 3.09 -2.62 16.97
N PRO A 300 4.36 -3.08 16.88
CA PRO A 300 4.65 -4.50 16.73
C PRO A 300 4.29 -5.26 18.01
N ASN A 301 3.07 -5.80 18.06
CA ASN A 301 2.75 -6.86 19.02
C ASN A 301 3.59 -8.08 18.63
N SER A 302 4.39 -8.52 19.61
CA SER A 302 5.27 -9.68 19.53
C SER A 302 4.57 -10.89 18.95
N GLY A 303 5.23 -11.59 18.02
CA GLY A 303 4.73 -12.86 17.51
C GLY A 303 4.53 -13.86 18.66
N GLY A 304 3.31 -14.37 18.80
CA GLY A 304 2.92 -15.27 19.88
C GLY A 304 1.48 -15.71 19.72
N SER A 305 1.23 -16.98 20.00
CA SER A 305 -0.09 -17.62 19.98
C SER A 305 -1.14 -16.82 20.75
N ALA A 306 -2.40 -16.92 20.31
CA ALA A 306 -3.55 -16.41 21.03
C ALA A 306 -3.58 -16.92 22.48
N THR A 307 -3.43 -16.00 23.45
CA THR A 307 -3.91 -16.16 24.83
C THR A 307 -4.19 -14.77 25.43
N ARG A 308 -5.17 -14.73 26.33
CA ARG A 308 -5.87 -13.53 26.83
C ARG A 308 -5.00 -12.50 27.58
N ALA A 309 -5.56 -11.29 27.62
CA ALA A 309 -5.53 -10.28 28.69
C ALA A 309 -4.42 -9.20 28.70
N GLY A 310 -4.83 -7.98 28.31
CA GLY A 310 -4.62 -6.78 29.12
C GLY A 310 -3.28 -6.05 28.96
N GLY A 311 -3.19 -5.12 27.99
CA GLY A 311 -2.07 -4.17 27.96
C GLY A 311 -2.02 -3.25 26.74
N SER A 312 -2.69 -2.10 26.78
CA SER A 312 -2.55 -0.98 25.82
C SER A 312 -2.68 -1.37 24.33
N GLU A 313 -3.85 -1.88 23.96
CA GLU A 313 -4.14 -2.39 22.61
C GLU A 313 -4.25 -1.25 21.56
N ASP A 314 -3.79 -1.52 20.33
CA ASP A 314 -3.70 -0.53 19.25
C ASP A 314 -5.06 -0.45 18.49
N PRO A 315 -5.76 0.70 18.47
CA PRO A 315 -7.13 0.78 17.96
C PRO A 315 -7.26 0.49 16.46
N LEU A 316 -6.16 0.48 15.70
CA LEU A 316 -6.14 0.11 14.28
C LEU A 316 -6.10 -1.41 14.04
N SER A 317 -5.67 -2.20 15.04
CA SER A 317 -5.45 -3.65 14.86
C SER A 317 -6.64 -4.54 15.25
N ASN A 318 -7.60 -4.01 16.01
CA ASN A 318 -8.71 -4.78 16.57
C ASN A 318 -10.09 -4.19 16.22
N ILE A 319 -10.20 -3.55 15.06
CA ILE A 319 -11.51 -3.19 14.51
C ILE A 319 -12.14 -4.48 13.99
N ASP A 320 -13.04 -5.03 14.81
CA ASP A 320 -14.01 -6.02 14.34
C ASP A 320 -14.87 -5.35 13.26
N ILE A 321 -14.50 -5.60 12.00
CA ILE A 321 -15.16 -4.99 10.86
C ILE A 321 -16.67 -5.32 10.89
N ASP A 322 -17.01 -6.54 11.33
CA ASP A 322 -18.37 -7.08 11.33
C ASP A 322 -19.28 -6.42 12.40
N ASN A 323 -18.72 -5.89 13.49
CA ASN A 323 -19.45 -5.10 14.50
C ASN A 323 -19.24 -3.57 14.44
N SER A 324 -18.23 -3.08 13.71
CA SER A 324 -17.91 -1.66 13.74
C SER A 324 -18.90 -0.79 12.94
N THR A 325 -19.72 -0.01 13.65
CA THR A 325 -20.58 1.05 13.06
C THR A 325 -19.79 2.19 12.39
N ILE A 326 -18.46 2.14 12.46
CA ILE A 326 -17.50 3.15 12.00
C ILE A 326 -17.05 2.87 10.54
N TRP A 327 -17.27 1.66 10.01
CA TRP A 327 -16.82 1.32 8.65
C TRP A 327 -17.76 1.84 7.56
N THR A 328 -17.36 2.93 6.90
CA THR A 328 -18.15 3.64 5.87
C THR A 328 -18.09 3.02 4.46
N GLY A 329 -17.73 1.74 4.33
CA GLY A 329 -17.62 1.06 3.03
C GLY A 329 -16.46 1.55 2.16
N ASN A 330 -15.44 2.21 2.72
CA ASN A 330 -14.28 2.70 1.98
C ASN A 330 -13.26 1.58 1.71
N TRP A 331 -13.65 0.56 0.92
CA TRP A 331 -12.87 -0.65 0.64
C TRP A 331 -11.40 -0.40 0.31
N SER A 332 -11.09 0.71 -0.36
CA SER A 332 -9.74 1.16 -0.66
C SER A 332 -8.80 1.14 0.56
N GLN A 333 -9.30 1.48 1.76
CA GLN A 333 -8.55 1.54 3.00
C GLN A 333 -8.21 0.17 3.60
N LEU A 334 -8.84 -0.93 3.19
CA LEU A 334 -8.47 -2.24 3.72
C LEU A 334 -7.01 -2.59 3.35
N CYS A 335 -6.28 -3.23 4.28
CA CYS A 335 -4.98 -3.84 3.98
C CYS A 335 -5.05 -5.35 4.20
N PRO A 336 -5.15 -6.17 3.14
CA PRO A 336 -5.14 -7.62 3.28
C PRO A 336 -3.86 -8.15 3.94
N THR A 337 -2.71 -7.55 3.64
CA THR A 337 -1.40 -7.99 4.13
C THR A 337 -1.15 -7.64 5.60
N CYS A 338 -1.68 -6.52 6.09
CA CYS A 338 -1.51 -6.07 7.47
C CYS A 338 -2.74 -6.28 8.37
N LYS A 339 -3.87 -6.75 7.79
CA LYS A 339 -5.16 -6.96 8.47
C LYS A 339 -5.66 -5.76 9.29
N ILE A 340 -5.47 -4.55 8.75
CA ILE A 340 -6.01 -3.31 9.33
C ILE A 340 -6.86 -2.53 8.32
N ILE A 341 -7.79 -1.74 8.86
CA ILE A 341 -8.30 -0.56 8.16
C ILE A 341 -7.20 0.50 8.22
N ARG A 342 -6.69 0.90 7.06
CA ARG A 342 -5.59 1.86 6.98
C ARG A 342 -6.11 3.29 7.20
N PRO A 343 -5.40 4.13 7.97
CA PRO A 343 -5.71 5.56 8.07
C PRO A 343 -5.82 6.25 6.71
N VAL A 344 -6.50 7.40 6.66
CA VAL A 344 -6.43 8.31 5.51
C VAL A 344 -4.96 8.69 5.27
N ARG A 345 -4.58 8.99 4.01
CA ARG A 345 -3.20 9.34 3.64
C ARG A 345 -2.16 8.24 3.96
N SER A 346 -2.52 6.96 3.79
CA SER A 346 -1.64 5.79 3.97
C SER A 346 -1.42 4.93 2.71
N LYS A 347 -0.43 4.04 2.72
CA LYS A 347 -0.28 2.90 1.78
C LYS A 347 0.35 1.68 2.45
N HIS A 348 0.13 0.49 1.90
CA HIS A 348 1.00 -0.65 2.19
C HIS A 348 2.31 -0.50 1.40
N CYS A 349 3.46 -0.62 2.06
CA CYS A 349 4.76 -0.68 1.39
C CYS A 349 5.18 -2.16 1.19
N PRO A 350 5.25 -2.68 -0.04
CA PRO A 350 5.58 -4.10 -0.26
C PRO A 350 6.99 -4.49 0.21
N THR A 351 7.93 -3.54 0.21
CA THR A 351 9.31 -3.74 0.69
C THR A 351 9.37 -3.85 2.21
N CYS A 352 8.77 -2.86 2.90
CA CYS A 352 8.75 -2.83 4.36
C CYS A 352 7.71 -3.83 4.94
N LYS A 353 6.74 -4.30 4.15
CA LYS A 353 5.57 -5.12 4.54
C LYS A 353 4.65 -4.50 5.61
N HIS A 354 4.81 -3.22 5.89
CA HIS A 354 3.97 -2.46 6.81
C HIS A 354 3.13 -1.41 6.06
N CYS A 355 2.00 -1.03 6.65
CA CYS A 355 1.29 0.18 6.26
C CYS A 355 2.03 1.40 6.82
N VAL A 356 2.42 2.30 5.92
CA VAL A 356 3.15 3.55 6.17
C VAL A 356 2.34 4.73 5.60
N GLU A 357 2.71 5.98 5.84
CA GLU A 357 2.03 7.10 5.18
C GLU A 357 2.15 6.96 3.65
N GLN A 358 1.13 7.42 2.94
CA GLN A 358 0.94 7.20 1.49
C GLN A 358 2.14 7.66 0.67
N PHE A 359 2.95 8.53 1.25
CA PHE A 359 4.07 9.17 0.60
C PHE A 359 5.43 8.79 1.19
N ASP A 360 5.45 8.05 2.30
CA ASP A 360 6.64 7.46 2.87
C ASP A 360 7.34 6.57 1.85
N HIS A 361 8.66 6.49 1.93
CA HIS A 361 9.47 5.79 0.94
C HIS A 361 10.50 4.93 1.62
N HIS A 362 10.70 3.72 1.09
CA HIS A 362 11.84 2.89 1.46
C HIS A 362 13.13 3.57 0.97
N CYS A 363 13.99 3.95 1.91
CA CYS A 363 15.30 4.51 1.63
C CYS A 363 16.35 3.39 1.73
N PRO A 364 16.98 2.96 0.62
CA PRO A 364 17.93 1.84 0.63
C PRO A 364 19.11 2.04 1.60
N TRP A 365 19.57 3.29 1.75
CA TRP A 365 20.71 3.67 2.60
C TRP A 365 20.48 3.48 4.10
N ILE A 366 19.23 3.62 4.58
CA ILE A 366 18.86 3.22 5.96
C ILE A 366 18.14 1.87 6.01
N SER A 367 17.89 1.25 4.85
CA SER A 367 17.25 -0.07 4.71
C SER A 367 15.88 -0.20 5.37
N ASN A 368 15.19 0.94 5.47
CA ASN A 368 13.90 1.07 6.11
C ASN A 368 13.08 2.15 5.39
N CYS A 369 11.77 2.18 5.64
CA CYS A 369 10.92 3.27 5.23
C CYS A 369 11.21 4.51 6.10
N VAL A 370 11.43 5.68 5.49
CA VAL A 370 11.36 6.97 6.20
C VAL A 370 9.89 7.36 6.25
N GLY A 371 9.33 7.45 7.45
CA GLY A 371 7.90 7.68 7.68
C GLY A 371 7.55 8.25 9.04
N LYS A 372 6.25 8.49 9.29
CA LYS A 372 5.74 9.32 10.41
C LYS A 372 6.50 9.15 11.74
N LYS A 373 6.71 7.89 12.17
CA LYS A 373 7.32 7.57 13.46
C LYS A 373 8.85 7.73 13.51
N ASN A 374 9.58 7.67 12.39
CA ASN A 374 11.04 7.72 12.34
C ASN A 374 11.61 8.90 11.51
N LYS A 375 10.76 9.73 10.88
CA LYS A 375 11.16 10.90 10.08
C LYS A 375 11.99 11.91 10.89
N TRP A 376 11.67 12.12 12.17
CA TRP A 376 12.49 12.95 13.06
C TRP A 376 13.87 12.36 13.29
N ASP A 377 13.95 11.06 13.61
CA ASP A 377 15.24 10.37 13.80
C ASP A 377 16.10 10.44 12.52
N PHE A 378 15.47 10.33 11.34
CA PHE A 378 16.13 10.46 10.04
C PHE A 378 16.62 11.88 9.75
N PHE A 379 15.82 12.91 10.07
CA PHE A 379 16.26 14.29 9.91
C PHE A 379 17.45 14.61 10.82
N ILE A 380 17.40 14.19 12.09
CA ILE A 380 18.52 14.36 13.03
C ILE A 380 19.75 13.57 12.57
N PHE A 381 19.61 12.34 12.09
CA PHE A 381 20.70 11.56 11.50
C PHE A 381 21.43 12.33 10.40
N VAL A 382 20.69 12.87 9.42
CA VAL A 382 21.30 13.57 8.28
C VAL A 382 21.92 14.92 8.71
N CYS A 383 21.30 15.64 9.65
CA CYS A 383 21.88 16.86 10.23
C CYS A 383 23.20 16.58 10.99
N LEU A 384 23.24 15.54 11.83
CA LEU A 384 24.45 15.13 12.54
C LEU A 384 25.55 14.66 11.57
N GLY A 385 25.18 13.91 10.52
CA GLY A 385 26.10 13.50 9.46
C GLY A 385 26.70 14.70 8.71
N THR A 386 25.87 15.67 8.31
CA THR A 386 26.32 16.89 7.63
C THR A 386 27.28 17.71 8.49
N LEU A 387 26.97 17.88 9.78
CA LEU A 387 27.83 18.61 10.71
C LEU A 387 29.16 17.86 10.97
N THR A 388 29.10 16.54 11.09
CA THR A 388 30.29 15.67 11.25
C THR A 388 31.25 15.82 10.08
N ALA A 389 30.74 15.66 8.85
CA ALA A 389 31.55 15.77 7.64
C ALA A 389 32.08 17.21 7.45
N PHE A 390 31.24 18.24 7.66
CA PHE A 390 31.71 19.63 7.58
C PHE A 390 32.87 19.94 8.55
N ILE A 391 32.78 19.46 9.80
CA ILE A 391 33.85 19.59 10.80
C ILE A 391 35.08 18.77 10.39
N GLY A 392 34.91 17.53 9.93
CA GLY A 392 36.00 16.66 9.46
C GLY A 392 36.78 17.26 8.30
N ALA A 393 36.09 17.71 7.25
CA ALA A 393 36.68 18.43 6.12
C ALA A 393 37.41 19.71 6.57
N SER A 394 36.78 20.54 7.40
CA SER A 394 37.37 21.80 7.89
C SER A 394 38.65 21.58 8.68
N ILE A 395 38.66 20.60 9.58
CA ILE A 395 39.85 20.21 10.36
C ILE A 395 40.94 19.69 9.43
N THR A 396 40.59 18.84 8.46
CA THR A 396 41.58 18.24 7.53
C THR A 396 42.21 19.30 6.64
N ILE A 397 41.42 20.23 6.09
CA ILE A 397 41.94 21.37 5.32
C ILE A 397 42.84 22.26 6.19
N HIS A 398 42.44 22.57 7.43
CA HIS A 398 43.26 23.36 8.35
C HIS A 398 44.59 22.65 8.71
N ARG A 399 44.57 21.33 8.89
CA ARG A 399 45.75 20.49 9.13
C ARG A 399 46.71 20.49 7.94
N MET A 400 46.20 20.32 6.73
CA MET A 400 46.99 20.38 5.50
C MET A 400 47.58 21.79 5.30
N TRP A 401 46.78 22.84 5.52
CA TRP A 401 47.26 24.22 5.44
C TRP A 401 48.38 24.50 6.43
N THR A 402 48.25 24.08 7.69
CA THR A 402 49.27 24.28 8.73
C THR A 402 50.51 23.40 8.59
N ALA A 403 50.48 22.33 7.77
CA ALA A 403 51.68 21.59 7.35
C ALA A 403 52.47 22.27 6.22
N SER A 404 51.80 23.08 5.39
CA SER A 404 52.39 23.79 4.23
C SER A 404 53.67 24.61 4.49
N PRO A 405 53.91 25.24 5.66
CA PRO A 405 55.13 26.04 5.90
C PRO A 405 56.45 25.26 5.89
N LEU A 406 56.42 23.93 5.85
CA LEU A 406 57.60 23.05 5.84
C LEU A 406 58.06 22.65 4.41
N LEU A 407 57.34 23.04 3.36
CA LEU A 407 57.55 22.55 1.99
C LEU A 407 58.61 23.37 1.22
N SER A 408 59.50 22.64 0.53
CA SER A 408 60.60 23.20 -0.29
C SER A 408 60.22 23.44 -1.76
N SER A 409 60.99 24.29 -2.44
CA SER A 409 60.50 25.19 -3.50
C SER A 409 60.44 24.66 -4.95
N SER A 410 59.92 23.46 -5.23
CA SER A 410 59.69 23.05 -6.65
C SER A 410 58.51 22.11 -6.96
N GLY A 411 57.80 21.58 -5.96
CA GLY A 411 56.62 20.73 -6.19
C GLY A 411 55.30 21.53 -6.26
N SER A 412 54.31 21.02 -7.00
CA SER A 412 52.92 21.46 -6.81
C SER A 412 52.42 21.00 -5.44
N TRP A 413 51.91 21.93 -4.62
CA TRP A 413 51.39 21.66 -3.27
C TRP A 413 50.46 20.44 -3.19
N ILE A 414 49.59 20.30 -4.20
CA ILE A 414 48.64 19.17 -4.30
C ILE A 414 49.39 17.83 -4.45
N HIS A 415 50.40 17.77 -5.31
CA HIS A 415 51.17 16.55 -5.54
C HIS A 415 51.94 16.14 -4.29
N GLN A 416 52.49 17.10 -3.54
CA GLN A 416 53.24 16.84 -2.32
C GLN A 416 52.33 16.37 -1.17
N MET A 417 51.15 16.98 -1.01
CA MET A 417 50.12 16.51 -0.08
C MET A 417 49.62 15.09 -0.39
N ILE A 418 49.51 14.72 -1.68
CA ILE A 418 49.16 13.36 -2.10
C ILE A 418 50.26 12.35 -1.72
N SER A 419 51.54 12.69 -1.90
CA SER A 419 52.64 11.78 -1.57
C SER A 419 52.94 11.66 -0.08
N GLU A 420 52.84 12.76 0.69
CA GLU A 420 53.25 12.80 2.10
C GLU A 420 52.09 12.50 3.07
N HIS A 421 50.84 12.76 2.65
CA HIS A 421 49.63 12.57 3.45
C HIS A 421 48.49 11.86 2.68
N PRO A 422 48.73 10.72 2.00
CA PRO A 422 47.74 10.06 1.14
C PRO A 422 46.43 9.72 1.90
N GLY A 423 46.52 9.34 3.18
CA GLY A 423 45.34 9.04 4.01
C GLY A 423 44.49 10.27 4.33
N ALA A 424 45.09 11.45 4.50
CA ALA A 424 44.35 12.70 4.73
C ALA A 424 43.63 13.17 3.47
N VAL A 425 44.29 13.05 2.31
CA VAL A 425 43.68 13.33 1.01
C VAL A 425 42.55 12.33 0.72
N ALA A 426 42.76 11.03 0.96
CA ALA A 426 41.73 10.01 0.78
C ALA A 426 40.51 10.24 1.69
N PHE A 427 40.73 10.61 2.96
CA PHE A 427 39.65 11.03 3.85
C PHE A 427 38.90 12.24 3.27
N LEU A 428 39.60 13.32 2.92
CA LEU A 428 38.99 14.57 2.46
C LEU A 428 38.17 14.37 1.17
N VAL A 429 38.64 13.55 0.22
CA VAL A 429 37.91 13.23 -1.01
C VAL A 429 36.62 12.45 -0.70
N MET A 430 36.71 11.39 0.10
CA MET A 430 35.56 10.55 0.44
C MET A 430 34.52 11.30 1.28
N ASP A 431 34.99 12.10 2.25
CA ASP A 431 34.16 12.93 3.11
C ASP A 431 33.48 14.07 2.32
N SER A 432 34.19 14.70 1.37
CA SER A 432 33.60 15.70 0.46
C SER A 432 32.48 15.12 -0.42
N ILE A 433 32.63 13.89 -0.92
CA ILE A 433 31.58 13.21 -1.71
C ILE A 433 30.34 12.99 -0.85
N LEU A 434 30.50 12.52 0.39
CA LEU A 434 29.38 12.34 1.32
C LEU A 434 28.77 13.67 1.75
N LEU A 435 29.57 14.68 2.08
CA LEU A 435 29.11 16.01 2.50
C LEU A 435 28.20 16.64 1.45
N ASN A 436 28.55 16.56 0.16
CA ASN A 436 27.69 17.05 -0.92
C ASN A 436 26.33 16.34 -0.94
N GLY A 437 26.31 15.00 -0.84
CA GLY A 437 25.07 14.23 -0.78
C GLY A 437 24.23 14.52 0.47
N LEU A 438 24.88 14.67 1.63
CA LEU A 438 24.26 14.97 2.92
C LEU A 438 23.69 16.39 2.97
N ILE A 439 24.36 17.40 2.40
CA ILE A 439 23.83 18.77 2.26
C ILE A 439 22.56 18.76 1.41
N VAL A 440 22.61 18.16 0.21
CA VAL A 440 21.45 18.08 -0.70
C VAL A 440 20.28 17.37 0.00
N LEU A 441 20.55 16.28 0.71
CA LEU A 441 19.52 15.55 1.46
C LEU A 441 18.97 16.35 2.63
N THR A 442 19.80 17.05 3.41
CA THR A 442 19.39 17.93 4.52
C THR A 442 18.46 19.03 4.03
N VAL A 443 18.86 19.74 2.96
CA VAL A 443 18.06 20.83 2.37
C VAL A 443 16.74 20.30 1.82
N ALA A 444 16.77 19.14 1.15
CA ALA A 444 15.56 18.50 0.64
C ALA A 444 14.60 18.09 1.78
N GLN A 445 15.09 17.50 2.87
CA GLN A 445 14.28 17.14 4.02
C GLN A 445 13.73 18.37 4.76
N ALA A 446 14.55 19.40 4.99
CA ALA A 446 14.12 20.66 5.59
C ALA A 446 13.02 21.34 4.77
N SER A 447 13.15 21.38 3.43
CA SER A 447 12.12 21.91 2.53
C SER A 447 10.82 21.09 2.56
N GLN A 448 10.94 19.76 2.66
CA GLN A 448 9.81 18.84 2.79
C GLN A 448 9.04 19.05 4.10
N ILE A 449 9.75 19.17 5.22
CA ILE A 449 9.18 19.50 6.54
C ILE A 449 8.48 20.86 6.49
N ALA A 450 9.18 21.91 6.03
CA ALA A 450 8.65 23.27 5.97
C ALA A 450 7.36 23.41 5.13
N ARG A 451 7.14 22.54 4.14
CA ARG A 451 5.98 22.58 3.23
C ARG A 451 4.93 21.48 3.51
N ASN A 452 5.13 20.68 4.56
CA ASN A 452 4.44 19.41 4.85
C ASN A 452 4.22 18.52 3.61
N ILE A 453 5.23 18.48 2.74
CA ILE A 453 5.20 17.79 1.44
C ILE A 453 6.26 16.68 1.44
N THR A 454 6.02 15.66 0.65
CA THR A 454 6.93 14.53 0.47
C THR A 454 7.65 14.56 -0.88
N THR A 455 8.72 13.76 -0.99
CA THR A 455 9.42 13.50 -2.27
C THR A 455 8.46 13.08 -3.39
N ASN A 456 7.51 12.19 -3.08
CA ASN A 456 6.57 11.66 -4.06
C ASN A 456 5.50 12.66 -4.49
N GLU A 457 5.02 13.53 -3.60
CA GLU A 457 4.07 14.59 -3.96
C GLU A 457 4.74 15.67 -4.82
N LEU A 458 6.01 15.99 -4.55
CA LEU A 458 6.79 16.90 -5.40
C LEU A 458 7.05 16.30 -6.80
N ALA A 459 7.46 15.03 -6.86
CA ALA A 459 7.78 14.35 -8.12
C ALA A 459 6.55 13.96 -8.95
N ASN A 460 5.40 13.68 -8.31
CA ASN A 460 4.17 13.23 -8.96
C ASN A 460 3.01 14.22 -8.81
N ALA A 461 3.29 15.52 -8.60
CA ALA A 461 2.30 16.59 -8.47
C ALA A 461 1.23 16.58 -9.59
N VAL A 462 1.63 16.17 -10.81
CA VAL A 462 0.74 16.05 -11.97
C VAL A 462 -0.29 14.92 -11.82
N ARG A 463 0.04 13.84 -11.11
CA ARG A 463 -0.78 12.61 -11.01
C ARG A 463 -1.87 12.69 -9.95
N TYR A 464 -1.70 13.52 -8.93
CA TYR A 464 -2.60 13.59 -7.78
C TYR A 464 -3.61 14.74 -7.94
N SER A 465 -4.81 14.41 -8.41
CA SER A 465 -5.89 15.38 -8.65
C SER A 465 -6.30 16.15 -7.39
N TYR A 466 -6.31 15.51 -6.22
CA TYR A 466 -6.64 16.15 -4.94
C TYR A 466 -5.59 17.18 -4.45
N LEU A 467 -4.39 17.20 -5.05
CA LEU A 467 -3.36 18.23 -4.81
C LEU A 467 -3.51 19.43 -5.75
N ARG A 468 -4.56 19.49 -6.58
CA ARG A 468 -4.88 20.64 -7.42
C ARG A 468 -5.93 21.50 -6.72
N GLY A 469 -5.67 22.79 -6.59
CA GLY A 469 -6.70 23.75 -6.20
C GLY A 469 -7.72 23.99 -7.33
N PRO A 470 -8.76 24.79 -7.09
CA PRO A 470 -9.79 25.12 -8.10
C PRO A 470 -9.22 25.68 -9.41
N GLU A 471 -8.08 26.40 -9.33
CA GLU A 471 -7.35 26.96 -10.49
C GLU A 471 -6.44 25.94 -11.21
N GLY A 472 -6.49 24.65 -10.86
CA GLY A 472 -5.60 23.60 -11.38
C GLY A 472 -4.15 23.65 -10.86
N ARG A 473 -3.76 24.71 -10.16
CA ARG A 473 -2.44 24.89 -9.53
C ARG A 473 -2.23 23.92 -8.37
N PHE A 474 -0.98 23.47 -8.16
CA PHE A 474 -0.62 22.60 -7.03
C PHE A 474 -0.82 23.33 -5.68
N ARG A 475 -1.68 22.77 -4.82
CA ARG A 475 -1.92 23.22 -3.44
C ARG A 475 -1.94 22.00 -2.53
N ASN A 476 -0.96 21.90 -1.64
CA ASN A 476 -0.95 20.89 -0.58
C ASN A 476 -1.95 21.31 0.52
N PRO A 477 -3.06 20.59 0.75
CA PRO A 477 -4.04 20.94 1.77
C PRO A 477 -3.50 20.74 3.20
N TYR A 478 -2.48 19.91 3.37
CA TYR A 478 -1.83 19.62 4.67
C TYR A 478 -0.73 20.63 5.03
N ASN A 479 -0.47 21.64 4.19
CA ASN A 479 0.54 22.66 4.49
C ASN A 479 -0.05 23.77 5.37
N HIS A 480 0.22 23.73 6.68
CA HIS A 480 -0.26 24.74 7.63
C HIS A 480 0.67 25.97 7.75
N GLY A 481 1.62 26.13 6.81
CA GLY A 481 2.61 27.20 6.81
C GLY A 481 3.93 26.82 7.47
N CYS A 482 5.03 27.40 6.97
CA CYS A 482 6.40 27.03 7.33
C CYS A 482 6.65 26.99 8.84
N GLN A 483 6.23 28.03 9.57
CA GLN A 483 6.42 28.12 11.01
C GLN A 483 5.72 26.97 11.74
N LYS A 484 4.41 26.77 11.54
CA LYS A 484 3.62 25.72 12.21
C LYS A 484 4.13 24.32 11.85
N ASN A 485 4.40 24.05 10.58
CA ASN A 485 4.94 22.75 10.14
C ASN A 485 6.29 22.43 10.83
N CYS A 486 7.20 23.40 10.88
CA CYS A 486 8.50 23.23 11.53
C CYS A 486 8.39 23.10 13.05
N THR A 487 7.54 23.89 13.73
CA THR A 487 7.34 23.76 15.18
C THR A 487 6.69 22.43 15.55
N ASP A 488 5.65 22.01 14.83
CA ASP A 488 4.98 20.72 15.06
C ASP A 488 5.96 19.57 14.84
N PHE A 489 6.76 19.61 13.76
CA PHE A 489 7.78 18.59 13.50
C PHE A 489 8.88 18.55 14.57
N LEU A 490 9.38 19.71 15.04
CA LEU A 490 10.44 19.75 16.05
C LEU A 490 9.95 19.29 17.43
N ILE A 491 8.68 19.56 17.79
CA ILE A 491 8.10 19.21 19.10
C ILE A 491 7.54 17.79 19.11
N ARG A 492 6.81 17.37 18.08
CA ARG A 492 6.08 16.09 18.02
C ARG A 492 6.79 15.01 17.20
N GLY A 493 7.77 15.39 16.38
CA GLY A 493 8.44 14.51 15.42
C GLY A 493 7.70 14.31 14.09
N TYR A 494 6.48 14.83 13.96
CA TYR A 494 5.62 14.69 12.78
C TYR A 494 4.59 15.82 12.69
N SER A 495 4.07 16.06 11.48
CA SER A 495 2.92 16.95 11.25
C SER A 495 1.62 16.22 11.56
N ASN A 496 0.68 16.86 12.27
CA ASN A 496 -0.62 16.25 12.50
C ASN A 496 -1.58 16.53 11.33
N ASP A 497 -1.80 15.53 10.48
CA ASP A 497 -2.68 15.61 9.31
C ASP A 497 -4.12 15.16 9.60
N ASP A 498 -4.44 14.81 10.86
CA ASP A 498 -5.76 14.29 11.25
C ASP A 498 -6.89 15.33 11.08
N GLU A 499 -6.54 16.62 11.07
CA GLU A 499 -7.44 17.73 10.67
C GLU A 499 -7.50 17.85 9.14
N ILE A 500 -8.49 17.20 8.51
CA ILE A 500 -8.69 17.27 7.05
C ILE A 500 -9.12 18.69 6.66
N ALA A 501 -8.27 19.40 5.90
CA ALA A 501 -8.57 20.72 5.35
C ALA A 501 -9.53 20.71 4.13
N TRP A 502 -10.38 19.69 4.02
CA TRP A 502 -11.43 19.54 3.02
C TRP A 502 -12.61 18.75 3.63
N PRO A 503 -13.87 19.17 3.43
CA PRO A 503 -15.02 18.31 3.71
C PRO A 503 -14.95 17.03 2.88
N SER A 504 -15.63 15.98 3.34
CA SER A 504 -15.66 14.70 2.65
C SER A 504 -16.17 14.85 1.20
N LEU A 505 -15.66 13.99 0.32
CA LEU A 505 -16.06 13.88 -1.10
C LEU A 505 -17.58 13.62 -1.32
N GLN A 506 -18.37 13.49 -0.25
CA GLN A 506 -19.83 13.40 -0.25
C GLN A 506 -20.53 14.75 -0.50
N GLN A 507 -19.83 15.89 -0.44
CA GLN A 507 -20.40 17.21 -0.75
C GLN A 507 -20.12 17.70 -2.19
N ALA A 508 -19.43 16.90 -3.01
CA ALA A 508 -19.24 17.17 -4.43
C ALA A 508 -20.24 16.36 -5.28
N THR A 509 -21.54 16.65 -5.13
CA THR A 509 -22.52 16.30 -6.15
C THR A 509 -22.33 17.20 -7.39
N PRO A 510 -22.49 16.67 -8.62
CA PRO A 510 -22.63 17.50 -9.81
C PRO A 510 -23.94 18.31 -9.79
#